data_AF-A0A660V4E3-F1
#
_entry.id   AF-A0A660V4E3-F1
#
_cell.length_a   1.000
_cell.length_b   1.000
_cell.length_c   1.000
_cell.angle_alpha   90.00
_cell.angle_beta   90.00
_cell.angle_gamma   90.00
#
_symmetry.space_group_name_H-M   'P 1'
#
loop_
_entity.id
_entity.type
_entity.pdbx_description
1 polymer ?
#
loop_
_entity_poly.entity_id
_entity_poly.type
_entity_poly.pdbx_seq_one_letter_code
_entity_poly.pdbx_strand_id
1 'polypeptide(L)'
;MSFVNPAMLWFLFLVSIPIIIYIINRQRFKRMWWAAMEFLLRAMKKNRRRIRVENLLLLIIRTLIVLLAVLAVARPQIGAAFLGPLARKSRNFFFLLDNSYSMGYK
;
A
#
# COMPACT_ATOMS: atom_id res chain seq x y z
N MET A 1 2.34 16.20 11.38
CA MET A 1 1.93 15.47 10.16
C MET A 1 0.46 15.75 9.95
N SER A 2 0.12 16.59 8.97
CA SER A 2 -1.27 16.91 8.63
C SER A 2 -1.67 16.05 7.43
N PHE A 3 -2.85 15.44 7.48
CA PHE A 3 -3.43 14.71 6.36
C PHE A 3 -4.48 15.59 5.70
N VAL A 4 -4.46 15.68 4.37
CA VAL A 4 -5.46 16.46 3.62
C VAL A 4 -6.86 15.87 3.79
N ASN A 5 -6.97 14.55 3.93
CA ASN A 5 -8.21 13.84 4.17
C ASN A 5 -8.05 12.79 5.29
N PRO A 6 -8.23 13.16 6.57
CA PRO A 6 -8.11 12.21 7.68
C PRO A 6 -9.15 11.06 7.62
N ALA A 7 -10.31 11.29 7.00
CA ALA A 7 -11.33 10.25 6.80
C ALA A 7 -10.85 9.07 5.94
N MET A 8 -9.87 9.29 5.04
CA MET A 8 -9.30 8.22 4.21
C MET A 8 -8.46 7.21 5.00
N LEU A 9 -8.12 7.49 6.27
CA LEU A 9 -7.47 6.50 7.13
C LEU A 9 -8.34 5.27 7.36
N TRP A 10 -9.67 5.36 7.21
CA TRP A 10 -10.55 4.19 7.25
C TRP A 10 -10.24 3.17 6.15
N PHE A 11 -9.63 3.57 5.03
CA PHE A 11 -9.21 2.61 4.01
C PHE A 11 -8.04 1.72 4.45
N LEU A 12 -7.36 2.01 5.57
CA LEU A 12 -6.40 1.06 6.16
C LEU A 12 -7.05 -0.30 6.50
N PHE A 13 -8.35 -0.32 6.80
CA PHE A 13 -9.06 -1.57 7.02
C PHE A 13 -9.05 -2.47 5.77
N LEU A 14 -8.96 -1.93 4.54
CA LEU A 14 -8.82 -2.76 3.33
C LEU A 14 -7.51 -3.54 3.29
N VAL A 15 -6.44 -3.04 3.93
CA VAL A 15 -5.16 -3.76 4.02
C VAL A 15 -5.31 -5.07 4.80
N SER A 16 -6.28 -5.16 5.71
CA SER A 16 -6.56 -6.38 6.48
C SER A 16 -7.21 -7.50 5.64
N ILE A 17 -7.90 -7.17 4.54
CA ILE A 17 -8.61 -8.13 3.69
C ILE A 17 -7.67 -9.24 3.15
N PRO A 18 -6.54 -8.95 2.49
CA PRO A 18 -5.64 -10.00 2.00
C PRO A 18 -5.02 -10.86 3.11
N ILE A 19 -4.85 -10.30 4.32
CA ILE A 19 -4.36 -11.04 5.50
C ILE A 19 -5.44 -12.03 5.97
N ILE A 20 -6.69 -11.57 6.07
CA ILE A 20 -7.83 -12.41 6.47
C ILE A 20 -8.04 -13.53 5.46
N ILE A 21 -8.02 -13.23 4.15
CA ILE A 21 -8.13 -14.23 3.08
C ILE A 21 -7.01 -15.28 3.20
N TYR A 22 -5.78 -14.87 3.50
CA TYR A 22 -4.68 -15.81 3.71
C TYR A 22 -4.94 -16.77 4.88
N ILE A 23 -5.40 -16.25 6.02
CA ILE A 23 -5.70 -17.05 7.21
C ILE A 23 -6.81 -18.06 6.91
N ILE A 24 -7.87 -17.64 6.22
CA ILE A 24 -8.98 -18.51 5.82
C ILE A 24 -8.52 -19.56 4.80
N ASN A 25 -7.69 -19.19 3.83
CA ASN A 25 -7.23 -20.10 2.79
C ASN A 25 -6.20 -21.13 3.30
N ARG A 26 -5.55 -20.88 4.45
CA ARG A 26 -4.64 -21.82 5.12
C ARG A 26 -5.34 -23.10 5.60
N GLN A 27 -6.67 -23.13 5.65
CA GLN A 27 -7.47 -24.19 6.29
C GLN A 27 -8.01 -25.29 5.34
N ARG A 28 -7.64 -25.34 4.06
CA ARG A 28 -8.24 -26.29 3.09
C ARG A 28 -7.26 -27.32 2.53
N PHE A 29 -6.45 -27.98 3.37
CA PHE A 29 -5.76 -29.20 2.93
C PHE A 29 -6.66 -30.42 3.14
N LYS A 30 -7.53 -30.72 2.17
CA LYS A 30 -8.24 -32.00 2.13
C LYS A 30 -7.21 -33.09 1.85
N ARG A 31 -6.95 -33.97 2.83
CA ARG A 31 -6.11 -35.16 2.62
C ARG A 31 -6.93 -36.18 1.85
N MET A 32 -6.59 -36.39 0.58
CA MET A 32 -7.15 -37.48 -0.22
C MET A 32 -6.14 -38.63 -0.19
N TRP A 33 -6.56 -39.81 0.27
CA TRP A 33 -5.74 -41.02 0.26
C TRP A 33 -5.84 -41.65 -1.13
N TRP A 34 -4.79 -41.52 -1.94
CA TRP A 34 -4.64 -42.23 -3.21
C TRP A 34 -3.18 -42.69 -3.38
N ALA A 35 -2.97 -43.88 -3.95
CA ALA A 35 -1.66 -44.52 -4.02
C ALA A 35 -0.58 -43.69 -4.75
N ALA A 36 -0.96 -42.84 -5.71
CA ALA A 36 -0.03 -41.94 -6.40
C ALA A 36 0.46 -40.76 -5.52
N MET A 37 -0.22 -40.48 -4.40
CA MET A 37 0.07 -39.34 -3.52
C MET A 37 1.38 -39.51 -2.74
N GLU A 38 1.87 -40.76 -2.57
CA GLU A 38 3.18 -41.08 -1.98
C GLU A 38 4.34 -40.41 -2.74
N PHE A 39 4.32 -40.47 -4.08
CA PHE A 39 5.34 -39.85 -4.93
C PHE A 39 5.27 -38.32 -4.85
N LEU A 40 4.05 -37.77 -4.86
CA LEU A 40 3.80 -36.34 -4.74
C LEU A 40 4.25 -35.80 -3.37
N LEU A 41 3.96 -36.52 -2.28
CA LEU A 41 4.37 -36.17 -0.92
C LEU A 41 5.89 -36.18 -0.76
N ARG A 42 6.59 -37.15 -1.37
CA ARG A 42 8.07 -37.21 -1.38
C ARG A 42 8.67 -36.02 -2.12
N ALA A 43 8.12 -35.63 -3.27
CA ALA A 43 8.55 -34.44 -4.02
C ALA A 43 8.21 -33.13 -3.29
N MET A 44 7.01 -33.03 -2.69
CA MET A 44 6.58 -31.89 -1.90
C MET A 44 7.41 -31.69 -0.65
N LYS A 45 7.92 -32.75 -0.01
CA LYS A 45 8.81 -32.65 1.17
C LYS A 45 10.06 -31.82 0.86
N LYS A 46 10.60 -31.94 -0.35
CA LYS A 46 11.76 -31.18 -0.83
C LYS A 46 11.40 -29.73 -1.20
N ASN A 47 10.25 -29.51 -1.83
CA ASN A 47 9.78 -28.16 -2.22
C ASN A 47 9.02 -27.38 -1.14
N ARG A 48 8.76 -27.99 0.03
CA ARG A 48 7.94 -27.39 1.10
C ARG A 48 8.49 -26.05 1.60
N ARG A 49 9.82 -25.92 1.66
CA ARG A 49 10.50 -24.67 2.06
C ARG A 49 10.31 -23.57 1.01
N ARG A 50 10.51 -23.91 -0.28
CA ARG A 50 10.38 -22.97 -1.39
C ARG A 50 8.95 -22.45 -1.53
N ILE A 51 7.96 -23.33 -1.50
CA ILE A 51 6.53 -22.99 -1.55
C ILE A 51 6.13 -22.07 -0.38
N ARG A 52 6.72 -22.26 0.81
CA ARG A 52 6.45 -21.38 1.96
C ARG A 52 6.99 -19.98 1.75
N VAL A 53 8.21 -19.85 1.20
CA VAL A 53 8.85 -18.57 0.92
C VAL A 53 8.11 -17.82 -0.20
N GLU A 54 7.77 -18.50 -1.29
CA GLU A 54 7.00 -17.91 -2.40
C GLU A 54 5.62 -17.42 -1.92
N ASN A 55 4.90 -18.21 -1.11
CA ASN A 55 3.63 -17.78 -0.54
C ASN A 55 3.78 -16.58 0.40
N LEU A 56 4.86 -16.49 1.17
CA LEU A 56 5.13 -15.34 2.03
C LEU A 56 5.42 -14.08 1.20
N LEU A 57 6.24 -14.20 0.15
CA LEU A 57 6.53 -13.11 -0.77
C LEU A 57 5.26 -12.63 -1.49
N LEU A 58 4.44 -13.55 -1.99
CA LEU A 58 3.15 -13.22 -2.62
C LEU A 58 2.19 -12.53 -1.64
N LEU A 59 2.18 -12.94 -0.37
CA LEU A 59 1.41 -12.26 0.67
C LEU A 59 1.89 -10.81 0.86
N ILE A 60 3.20 -10.62 1.01
CA ILE A 60 3.81 -9.29 1.20
C ILE A 60 3.50 -8.39 0.01
N ILE A 61 3.68 -8.87 -1.22
CA ILE A 61 3.40 -8.07 -2.43
C ILE A 61 1.92 -7.68 -2.49
N ARG A 62 0.99 -8.60 -2.20
CA ARG A 62 -0.44 -8.32 -2.23
C ARG A 62 -0.85 -7.29 -1.18
N THR A 63 -0.31 -7.35 0.05
CA THR A 63 -0.58 -6.34 1.08
C THR A 63 0.07 -5.00 0.74
N LEU A 64 1.28 -5.00 0.19
CA LEU A 64 2.00 -3.79 -0.20
C LEU A 64 1.25 -3.01 -1.28
N ILE A 65 0.69 -3.68 -2.29
CA ILE A 65 -0.09 -3.03 -3.35
C ILE A 65 -1.31 -2.30 -2.77
N VAL A 66 -2.07 -2.95 -1.88
CA VAL A 66 -3.25 -2.34 -1.25
C VAL A 66 -2.82 -1.18 -0.36
N LEU A 67 -1.76 -1.34 0.43
CA LEU A 67 -1.25 -0.29 1.31
C LEU A 67 -0.75 0.93 0.51
N LEU A 68 -0.02 0.72 -0.59
CA LEU A 68 0.42 1.80 -1.48
C LEU A 68 -0.76 2.50 -2.15
N ALA A 69 -1.79 1.77 -2.57
CA ALA A 69 -3.01 2.37 -3.12
C ALA A 69 -3.72 3.25 -2.08
N VAL A 70 -3.87 2.77 -0.84
CA VAL A 70 -4.46 3.55 0.26
C VAL A 70 -3.64 4.79 0.56
N LEU A 71 -2.30 4.69 0.60
CA LEU A 71 -1.43 5.84 0.81
C LEU A 71 -1.49 6.84 -0.35
N ALA A 72 -1.55 6.37 -1.60
CA ALA A 72 -1.67 7.23 -2.77
C ALA A 72 -2.98 8.03 -2.74
N VAL A 73 -4.06 7.39 -2.30
CA VAL A 73 -5.38 8.02 -2.12
C VAL A 73 -5.37 9.00 -0.94
N ALA A 74 -4.82 8.60 0.21
CA ALA A 74 -4.75 9.42 1.42
C ALA A 74 -3.83 10.65 1.28
N ARG A 75 -2.96 10.68 0.26
CA ARG A 75 -1.99 11.75 -0.03
C ARG A 75 -1.31 12.29 1.23
N PRO A 76 -0.50 11.47 1.93
CA PRO A 76 0.20 11.92 3.13
C PRO A 76 1.08 13.12 2.79
N GLN A 77 0.88 14.24 3.50
CA GLN A 77 1.79 15.37 3.36
C GLN A 77 3.06 15.06 4.15
N ILE A 78 4.03 14.50 3.46
CA ILE A 78 5.36 14.29 4.00
C ILE A 78 5.98 15.68 4.18
N GLY A 79 6.09 16.11 5.44
CA GLY A 79 6.63 17.44 5.77
C GLY A 79 8.06 17.61 5.26
N ALA A 80 8.45 18.84 4.91
CA ALA A 80 9.79 19.18 4.42
C ALA A 80 10.93 18.70 5.35
N ALA A 81 10.65 18.53 6.64
CA ALA A 81 11.59 17.98 7.62
C ALA A 81 12.00 16.52 7.35
N PHE A 82 11.15 15.72 6.71
CA PHE A 82 11.46 14.31 6.40
C PHE A 82 12.12 14.13 5.02
N LEU A 83 11.82 15.01 4.06
CA LEU A 83 12.36 14.95 2.69
C LEU A 83 13.68 15.74 2.50
N GLY A 84 14.10 16.54 3.47
CA GLY A 84 15.38 17.26 3.42
C GLY A 84 15.55 18.06 2.10
N PRO A 85 16.72 18.07 1.45
CA PRO A 85 16.97 18.87 0.24
C PRO A 85 16.11 18.49 -0.99
N LEU A 86 15.38 17.35 -0.96
CA LEU A 86 14.38 16.99 -1.97
C LEU A 86 13.05 17.72 -1.78
N ALA A 87 12.81 18.34 -0.62
CA ALA A 87 11.62 19.13 -0.34
C ALA A 87 11.71 20.50 -1.02
N ARG A 88 11.61 20.54 -2.36
CA ARG A 88 11.48 21.81 -3.08
C ARG A 88 10.13 22.42 -2.71
N LYS A 89 10.14 23.37 -1.78
CA LYS A 89 8.97 24.15 -1.38
C LYS A 89 8.50 24.96 -2.60
N SER A 90 7.49 24.47 -3.31
CA SER A 90 6.77 25.26 -4.32
C SER A 90 6.15 26.44 -3.58
N ARG A 91 6.78 27.60 -3.73
CA ARG A 91 6.27 28.85 -3.18
C ARG A 91 5.39 29.43 -4.29
N ASN A 92 4.09 29.25 -4.18
CA ASN A 92 3.15 29.84 -5.13
C ASN A 92 3.12 31.34 -4.85
N PHE A 93 3.79 32.12 -5.70
CA PHE A 93 3.79 33.57 -5.62
C PHE A 93 2.63 34.08 -6.46
N PHE A 94 1.60 34.62 -5.81
CA PHE A 94 0.48 35.24 -6.48
C PHE A 94 0.74 36.75 -6.58
N PHE A 95 1.12 37.22 -7.76
CA PHE A 95 1.11 38.64 -8.07
C PHE A 95 -0.31 39.03 -8.46
N LEU A 96 -1.00 39.74 -7.56
CA LEU A 96 -2.26 40.40 -7.86
C LEU A 96 -1.94 41.83 -8.29
N LEU A 97 -2.05 42.09 -9.58
CA LEU A 97 -1.97 43.44 -10.14
C LEU A 97 -3.40 43.95 -10.27
N ASP A 98 -3.75 44.91 -9.43
CA ASP A 98 -5.00 45.66 -9.54
C ASP A 98 -4.75 46.91 -10.39
N ASN A 99 -5.50 47.06 -11.49
CA ASN A 99 -5.47 48.24 -12.36
C ASN A 99 -6.85 48.93 -12.38
N SER A 100 -7.57 48.88 -11.27
CA SER A 100 -8.84 49.59 -11.12
C SER A 100 -8.62 51.10 -11.19
N TYR A 101 -9.51 51.80 -11.91
CA TYR A 101 -9.50 53.27 -12.14
C TYR A 101 -9.51 54.12 -10.85
N SER A 102 -9.69 53.49 -9.68
CA SER A 102 -9.56 54.08 -8.35
C SER A 102 -8.11 54.32 -7.90
N MET A 103 -7.11 53.73 -8.58
CA MET A 103 -5.68 53.93 -8.31
C MET A 103 -5.10 55.14 -9.09
N GLY A 104 -5.95 55.97 -9.69
CA GLY A 104 -5.57 57.20 -10.39
C GLY A 104 -5.08 58.28 -9.41
N TYR A 105 -3.87 58.11 -8.88
CA TYR A 105 -3.13 59.21 -8.29
C TYR A 105 -2.66 60.14 -9.42
N LYS A 106 -3.05 61.42 -9.33
CA LYS A 106 -2.47 62.49 -10.15
C LYS A 106 -1.01 62.70 -9.80
#